data_AF-A0A6G0VNC0-F1
#
_entry.id   AF-A0A6G0VNC0-F1
#
_cell.length_a   1.000
_cell.length_b   1.000
_cell.length_c   1.000
_cell.angle_alpha   90.00
_cell.angle_beta   90.00
_cell.angle_gamma   90.00
#
_symmetry.space_group_name_H-M   'P 1'
#
loop_
_entity.id
_entity.type
_entity.pdbx_description
1 polymer ?
#
loop_
_entity_poly.entity_id
_entity_poly.type
_entity_poly.pdbx_seq_one_letter_code
_entity_poly.pdbx_strand_id
1 'polypeptide(L)' 'MSQSEITHTIMKGLKPEIARYVGILDNSNLDELKKNIRKYESIEFMINGNTTQSHDDIRAQITKEHINIIEETKNR' A
#
# COMPACT_ATOMS: atom_id res chain seq x y z
N MET A 1 -7.73 18.71 -3.24
CA MET A 1 -7.84 17.81 -2.07
C MET A 1 -6.65 18.11 -1.17
N SER A 2 -6.87 18.39 0.09
CA SER A 2 -5.82 18.61 1.08
C SER A 2 -5.07 17.29 1.35
N GLN A 3 -3.82 17.36 1.81
CA GLN A 3 -3.07 16.13 2.15
C GLN A 3 -3.77 15.30 3.24
N SER A 4 -4.47 15.96 4.17
CA SER A 4 -5.30 15.30 5.19
C SER A 4 -6.44 14.48 4.57
N GLU A 5 -7.14 15.01 3.57
CA GLU A 5 -8.22 14.28 2.89
C GLU A 5 -7.68 13.10 2.07
N ILE A 6 -6.51 13.24 1.45
CA ILE A 6 -5.87 12.16 0.68
C ILE A 6 -5.42 11.05 1.62
N THR A 7 -4.72 11.38 2.71
CA THR A 7 -4.27 10.40 3.71
C THR A 7 -5.45 9.65 4.33
N HIS A 8 -6.54 10.35 4.68
CA HIS A 8 -7.78 9.73 5.17
C HIS A 8 -8.41 8.78 4.15
N THR A 9 -8.43 9.16 2.87
CA THR A 9 -8.97 8.32 1.79
C THR A 9 -8.15 7.05 1.62
N ILE A 10 -6.81 7.14 1.65
CA ILE A 10 -5.91 5.99 1.58
C ILE A 10 -6.13 5.08 2.79
N MET A 11 -6.18 5.66 4.01
CA MET A 11 -6.42 4.93 5.25
C MET A 11 -7.71 4.11 5.22
N LYS A 12 -8.79 4.64 4.61
CA LYS A 12 -10.05 3.90 4.43
C LYS A 12 -9.93 2.70 3.48
N GLY A 13 -8.98 2.73 2.54
CA GLY A 13 -8.73 1.64 1.60
C GLY A 13 -7.81 0.55 2.16
N LEU A 14 -7.18 0.77 3.32
CA LEU A 14 -6.32 -0.23 3.96
C LEU A 14 -7.16 -1.37 4.55
N LYS A 15 -6.58 -2.57 4.59
CA LYS A 15 -7.19 -3.69 5.31
C LYS A 15 -7.37 -3.32 6.80
N PRO A 16 -8.46 -3.77 7.47
CA PRO A 16 -8.76 -3.37 8.84
C PRO A 16 -7.62 -3.57 9.84
N GLU A 17 -6.86 -4.65 9.69
CA GLU A 17 -5.70 -4.96 10.51
C GLU A 17 -4.60 -3.90 10.39
N ILE A 18 -4.29 -3.47 9.16
CA ILE A 18 -3.29 -2.43 8.87
C ILE A 18 -3.80 -1.08 9.38
N ALA A 19 -5.05 -0.74 9.05
CA ALA A 19 -5.66 0.52 9.44
C ALA A 19 -5.69 0.72 10.96
N ARG A 20 -5.91 -0.36 11.73
CA ARG A 20 -5.89 -0.33 13.20
C ARG A 20 -4.52 0.10 13.76
N TYR A 21 -3.43 -0.40 13.18
CA TYR A 21 -2.09 -0.09 13.66
C TYR A 21 -1.53 1.23 13.11
N VAL A 22 -1.79 1.52 11.84
CA VAL A 22 -1.32 2.76 11.21
C VAL A 22 -2.15 3.96 11.69
N GLY A 23 -3.45 3.78 11.95
CA GLY A 23 -4.39 4.87 12.25
C GLY A 23 -4.22 5.52 13.63
N ILE A 24 -3.48 4.90 14.55
CA ILE A 24 -3.13 5.50 15.84
C ILE A 24 -1.87 6.38 15.78
N LEU A 25 -1.15 6.35 14.66
CA LEU A 25 0.06 7.13 14.43
C LEU A 25 -0.27 8.47 13.76
N ASP A 26 0.68 9.41 13.80
CA ASP A 26 0.51 10.66 13.05
C ASP A 26 0.60 10.36 11.55
N ASN A 27 -0.46 10.70 10.82
CA ASN A 27 -0.56 10.55 9.36
C ASN A 27 -0.94 11.90 8.71
N SER A 28 -0.45 13.01 9.27
CA SER A 28 -0.73 14.39 8.84
C SER A 28 -0.41 14.68 7.37
N ASN A 29 0.48 13.88 6.76
CA ASN A 29 0.89 14.00 5.36
C ASN A 29 1.25 12.62 4.77
N LEU A 30 1.43 12.58 3.44
CA LEU A 30 1.69 11.32 2.73
C LEU A 30 3.04 10.68 3.07
N ASP A 31 4.05 11.47 3.43
CA ASP A 31 5.35 10.93 3.79
C ASP A 31 5.29 10.19 5.13
N GLU A 32 4.58 10.75 6.11
CA GLU A 32 4.41 10.11 7.41
C GLU A 32 3.53 8.86 7.30
N LEU A 33 2.44 8.92 6.54
CA LEU A 33 1.61 7.76 6.23
C LEU A 33 2.42 6.62 5.58
N LYS A 34 3.27 6.95 4.62
CA LYS A 34 4.15 5.97 3.94
C LYS A 34 5.15 5.33 4.91
N LYS A 35 5.77 6.11 5.80
CA LYS A 35 6.68 5.58 6.83
C LYS A 35 5.96 4.64 7.77
N ASN A 36 4.77 5.01 8.23
CA ASN A 36 3.98 4.21 9.17
C ASN A 36 3.54 2.87 8.58
N ILE A 37 3.11 2.86 7.31
CA ILE A 37 2.80 1.62 6.58
C ILE A 37 4.04 0.73 6.47
N ARG A 38 5.20 1.28 6.09
CA ARG A 38 6.44 0.51 6.00
C ARG A 38 6.89 -0.06 7.35
N LYS A 39 6.67 0.69 8.43
CA LYS A 39 6.97 0.22 9.79
C LYS A 39 6.08 -0.96 10.15
N TYR A 40 4.78 -0.90 9.83
CA TYR A 40 3.87 -2.02 10.00
C TYR A 40 4.33 -3.25 9.21
N GLU A 41 4.63 -3.10 7.92
CA GLU A 41 5.10 -4.19 7.06
C GLU A 41 6.38 -4.84 7.61
N SER A 42 7.31 -4.02 8.11
CA SER A 42 8.57 -4.52 8.70
C SER A 42 8.31 -5.31 9.99
N ILE A 43 7.37 -4.87 10.83
CA ILE A 43 7.00 -5.57 12.07
C ILE A 43 6.29 -6.88 11.75
N GLU A 44 5.31 -6.86 10.84
CA GLU A 44 4.62 -8.07 10.39
C GLU A 44 5.60 -9.10 9.83
N PHE A 45 6.60 -8.65 9.06
CA PHE A 45 7.67 -9.51 8.57
C PHE A 45 8.48 -10.14 9.71
N MET A 46 8.89 -9.34 10.70
CA MET A 46 9.66 -9.84 11.85
C MET A 46 8.87 -10.86 12.69
N ILE A 47 7.55 -10.68 12.82
CA ILE A 47 6.70 -11.55 13.63
C ILE A 47 6.34 -12.84 12.88
N ASN A 48 5.92 -12.71 11.62
CA ASN A 48 5.33 -13.82 10.87
C ASN A 48 6.32 -14.51 9.92
N GLY A 49 7.54 -14.00 9.77
CA GLY A 49 8.57 -14.54 8.87
C GLY A 49 8.26 -14.41 7.37
N ASN A 50 7.09 -13.90 7.02
CA ASN A 50 6.59 -13.74 5.66
C ASN A 50 6.38 -12.25 5.37
N THR A 51 6.97 -11.74 4.28
CA THR A 51 6.58 -10.42 3.75
C THR A 51 5.26 -10.63 3.03
N THR A 52 4.23 -9.83 3.33
CA THR A 52 2.92 -9.92 2.66
C THR A 52 3.04 -9.78 1.14
N GLN A 53 4.06 -9.06 0.66
CA GLN A 53 4.60 -9.03 -0.70
C GLN A 53 6.00 -8.40 -0.68
N SER A 54 6.97 -8.97 -1.38
CA SER A 54 8.24 -8.29 -1.65
C SER A 54 7.99 -7.06 -2.54
N HIS A 55 8.88 -6.07 -2.46
CA HIS A 55 8.87 -4.94 -3.41
C HIS A 55 8.95 -5.41 -4.87
N ASP A 56 9.64 -6.54 -5.10
CA ASP A 56 9.71 -7.17 -6.42
C ASP A 56 8.38 -7.81 -6.82
N ASP A 57 7.62 -8.39 -5.88
CA ASP A 57 6.28 -8.93 -6.13
C ASP A 57 5.28 -7.83 -6.48
N ILE A 58 5.37 -6.68 -5.80
CA ILE A 58 4.54 -5.50 -6.10
C ILE A 58 4.87 -4.98 -7.51
N ARG A 59 6.15 -4.85 -7.85
CA ARG A 59 6.57 -4.42 -9.20
C ARG A 59 6.10 -5.39 -10.26
N ALA A 60 6.25 -6.69 -10.03
CA ALA A 60 5.80 -7.72 -10.96
C ALA A 60 4.29 -7.65 -11.21
N GLN A 61 3.49 -7.43 -10.16
CA GLN A 61 2.03 -7.28 -10.30
C GLN A 61 1.67 -6.02 -11.09
N ILE A 62 2.28 -4.87 -10.78
CA ILE A 62 2.05 -3.61 -11.52
C ILE A 62 2.44 -3.75 -12.99
N THR A 63 3.57 -4.39 -13.28
CA THR A 63 4.00 -4.64 -14.66
C THR A 63 3.01 -5.56 -15.39
N LYS A 64 2.53 -6.61 -14.71
CA LYS A 64 1.54 -7.53 -15.28
C LYS A 64 0.21 -6.85 -15.58
N GLU A 65 -0.30 -6.01 -14.68
CA GLU A 65 -1.51 -5.20 -14.92
C GLU A 65 -1.35 -4.28 -16.13
N HIS A 66 -0.22 -3.58 -16.26
CA HIS A 66 0.03 -2.73 -17.43
C HIS A 66 0.09 -3.52 -18.74
N ILE A 67 0.69 -4.72 -18.74
CA ILE A 67 0.73 -5.58 -19.93
C ILE A 67 -0.70 -6.02 -20.32
N ASN A 68 -1.50 -6.47 -19.36
CA ASN A 68 -2.88 -6.89 -19.62
C ASN A 68 -3.72 -5.75 -20.23
N ILE A 69 -3.59 -4.53 -19.69
CA ILE A 69 -4.27 -3.34 -20.24
C ILE A 69 -3.87 -3.12 -21.70
N ILE A 70 -2.58 -3.20 -22.03
CA ILE A 70 -2.09 -3.03 -23.41
C ILE A 70 -2.67 -4.10 -24.34
N GLU A 71 -2.72 -5.36 -23.90
CA GLU A 71 -3.29 -6.47 -24.69
C GLU A 71 -4.80 -6.31 -24.91
N GLU A 72 -5.55 -5.92 -23.88
CA GLU A 72 -6.99 -5.62 -24.01
C GLU A 72 -7.26 -4.46 -24.97
N THR A 73 -6.39 -3.46 -25.00
CA THR A 73 -6.52 -2.31 -25.91
C THR A 73 -6.16 -2.67 -27.34
N LYS A 74 -5.26 -3.63 -27.55
CA LYS A 74 -4.84 -4.11 -28.89
C LYS A 74 -5.85 -5.07 -29.52
N ASN A 75 -6.66 -5.75 -28.71
CA ASN A 75 -7.68 -6.70 -29.15
C ASN A 75 -9.08 -6.05 -29.32
N ARG A 76 -9.18 -4.72 -29.26
CA ARG A 76 -10.36 -3.92 -29.63
C ARG A 76 -10.16 -3.24 -30.96
#